data_AF-A0A1V6FYC3-F1
#
_entry.id   AF-A0A1V6FYC3-F1
#
_cell.length_a   1.000
_cell.length_b   1.000
_cell.length_c   1.000
_cell.angle_alpha   90.00
_cell.angle_beta   90.00
_cell.angle_gamma   90.00
#
_symmetry.space_group_name_H-M   'P 1'
#
loop_
_entity.id
_entity.type
_entity.pdbx_description
1 polymer ?
#
loop_
_entity_poly.entity_id
_entity_poly.type
_entity_poly.pdbx_seq_one_letter_code
_entity_poly.pdbx_strand_id
1 'polypeptide(L)' 'MKQVDKAHITLTERGHAPMLVEGIPAVLTLPADPARTTCYALDPRGERKAAVPVEATSGGAKIVIGPHSRTVWYEVVINK' A
#
# COMPACT_ATOMS: atom_id res chain seq x y z
N MET A 1 14.99 4.75 -7.03
CA MET A 1 13.75 5.16 -7.71
C MET A 1 14.07 5.38 -9.17
N LYS A 2 13.24 4.89 -10.08
CA LYS A 2 13.38 5.04 -11.53
C LYS A 2 12.01 5.36 -12.13
N GLN A 3 11.98 6.30 -13.06
CA GLN A 3 10.78 6.53 -13.87
C GLN A 3 10.63 5.41 -14.91
N VAL A 4 9.46 4.78 -14.94
CA VAL A 4 9.13 3.71 -15.89
C VAL A 4 8.49 4.32 -17.13
N ASP A 5 7.53 5.24 -16.94
CA ASP A 5 6.92 6.05 -17.98
C ASP A 5 6.38 7.38 -17.42
N LYS A 6 5.53 8.10 -18.18
CA LYS A 6 4.95 9.39 -17.77
C LYS A 6 4.13 9.33 -16.47
N ALA A 7 3.49 8.20 -16.17
CA ALA A 7 2.57 8.03 -15.05
C ALA A 7 3.13 7.13 -13.95
N HIS A 8 4.16 6.32 -14.26
CA HIS A 8 4.66 5.31 -13.34
C HIS A 8 6.11 5.55 -12.93
N ILE A 9 6.33 5.52 -11.62
CA ILE A 9 7.65 5.43 -11.00
C ILE A 9 7.77 4.10 -10.28
N THR A 10 8.97 3.56 -10.19
CA THR A 10 9.26 2.35 -9.44
C THR A 10 10.43 2.56 -8.49
N LEU A 11 10.43 1.84 -7.36
CA LEU A 11 11.57 1.77 -6.47
C LEU A 11 12.44 0.58 -6.87
N THR A 12 13.66 0.87 -7.29
CA THR A 12 14.65 -0.11 -7.73
C THR A 12 15.38 -0.80 -6.57
N GLU A 13 15.44 -0.14 -5.41
CA GLU A 13 16.02 -0.66 -4.18
C GLU A 13 14.95 -0.60 -3.08
N ARG A 14 14.70 -1.73 -2.44
CA ARG A 14 13.69 -1.88 -1.36
C ARG A 14 14.33 -2.26 -0.03
N GLY A 15 15.66 -2.20 0.03
CA GLY A 15 16.46 -2.69 1.14
C GLY A 15 16.80 -4.19 1.04
N HIS A 16 17.66 -4.67 1.94
CA HIS A 16 18.20 -6.04 1.99
C HIS A 16 18.20 -6.55 3.42
N ALA A 17 17.98 -7.85 3.62
CA ALA A 17 17.94 -8.44 4.96
C ALA A 17 19.32 -8.39 5.67
N PRO A 18 19.33 -8.33 7.02
CA PRO A 18 18.18 -8.19 7.91
C PRO A 18 17.73 -6.72 8.01
N MET A 19 16.41 -6.50 8.02
CA MET A 19 15.83 -5.17 8.21
C MET A 19 14.98 -5.12 9.46
N LEU A 20 15.23 -4.12 10.31
CA LEU A 20 14.30 -3.73 11.35
C LEU A 20 13.31 -2.74 10.74
N VAL A 21 12.04 -3.10 10.73
CA VAL A 21 11.00 -2.28 10.11
C VAL A 21 9.92 -2.00 11.14
N GLU A 22 9.70 -0.71 11.42
CA GLU A 22 8.63 -0.25 12.28
C GLU A 22 7.40 0.05 11.42
N GLY A 23 6.29 -0.62 11.70
CA GLY A 23 5.03 -0.30 11.01
C GLY A 23 4.51 1.03 11.53
N ILE A 24 4.33 2.00 10.65
CA ILE A 24 3.82 3.32 11.01
C ILE A 24 2.28 3.27 11.04
N PRO A 25 1.61 3.60 12.17
CA PRO A 25 0.16 3.75 12.19
C PRO A 25 -0.23 4.93 11.33
N ALA A 26 -1.04 4.70 10.30
CA ALA A 26 -1.54 5.77 9.44
C ALA A 26 -2.93 5.46 8.90
N VAL A 27 -3.66 6.52 8.56
CA VAL A 27 -4.94 6.46 7.86
C VAL A 27 -4.78 7.17 6.52
N LEU A 28 -4.99 6.45 5.43
CA LEU A 28 -4.97 6.99 4.08
C LEU A 28 -6.40 7.22 3.62
N THR A 29 -6.68 8.41 3.11
CA THR A 29 -7.92 8.72 2.39
C THR A 29 -7.56 9.00 0.94
N LEU A 30 -8.08 8.20 0.02
CA LEU A 30 -7.85 8.32 -1.41
C LEU A 30 -9.12 8.84 -2.09
N PRO A 31 -9.01 9.83 -3.00
CA PRO A 31 -10.15 10.34 -3.77
C PRO A 31 -10.54 9.35 -4.88
N ALA A 32 -10.95 8.15 -4.48
CA ALA A 32 -11.30 7.03 -5.32
C ALA A 32 -12.55 6.33 -4.79
N ASP A 33 -13.26 5.65 -5.67
CA ASP A 33 -14.43 4.85 -5.32
C ASP A 33 -13.99 3.64 -4.47
N PRO A 34 -14.49 3.51 -3.22
CA PRO A 34 -14.18 2.37 -2.36
C PRO A 34 -14.50 1.02 -3.00
N ALA A 35 -15.56 0.92 -3.80
CA ALA A 35 -15.98 -0.33 -4.43
C ALA A 35 -15.01 -0.82 -5.52
N ARG A 36 -14.19 0.08 -6.07
CA ARG A 36 -13.17 -0.21 -7.09
C ARG A 36 -11.75 -0.18 -6.52
N THR A 37 -11.59 0.07 -5.23
CA THR A 37 -10.30 0.19 -4.57
C THR A 37 -10.01 -1.06 -3.75
N THR A 38 -8.83 -1.64 -3.93
CA THR A 38 -8.34 -2.75 -3.12
C THR A 38 -6.96 -2.44 -2.58
N CYS A 39 -6.64 -2.93 -1.39
CA CYS A 39 -5.36 -2.74 -0.74
C CYS A 39 -4.79 -4.07 -0.25
N TYR A 40 -3.49 -4.27 -0.43
CA TYR A 40 -2.76 -5.45 0.04
C TYR A 40 -1.53 -5.04 0.83
N ALA A 41 -1.33 -5.65 1.99
CA ALA A 41 -0.03 -5.69 2.65
C ALA A 41 0.89 -6.61 1.86
N LEU A 42 2.13 -6.17 1.62
CA LEU A 42 3.13 -6.94 0.87
C LEU A 42 4.18 -7.53 1.80
N ASP A 43 4.78 -8.64 1.39
CA ASP A 43 5.97 -9.19 2.04
C ASP A 43 7.25 -8.45 1.58
N PRO A 44 8.44 -8.79 2.14
CA PRO A 44 9.70 -8.15 1.72
C PRO A 44 10.09 -8.36 0.25
N ARG A 45 9.52 -9.37 -0.43
CA ARG A 45 9.73 -9.61 -1.87
C ARG A 45 8.78 -8.77 -2.73
N GLY A 46 7.78 -8.12 -2.11
CA GLY A 46 6.74 -7.38 -2.78
C GLY A 46 5.56 -8.24 -3.22
N GLU A 47 5.45 -9.47 -2.72
CA GLU A 47 4.33 -10.36 -3.00
C GLU A 47 3.14 -10.03 -2.08
N ARG A 48 1.92 -10.16 -2.60
CA ARG A 48 0.70 -9.92 -1.82
C ARG A 48 0.60 -10.93 -0.67
N LYS A 49 0.62 -10.44 0.56
CA LYS A 49 0.55 -11.25 1.78
C LYS A 49 -0.86 -11.34 2.35
N ALA A 50 -1.55 -10.21 2.44
CA ALA A 50 -2.90 -10.13 3.01
C ALA A 50 -3.67 -8.93 2.46
N ALA A 51 -4.99 -9.06 2.33
CA ALA A 51 -5.87 -7.93 2.01
C ALA A 51 -5.99 -7.01 3.22
N VAL A 52 -5.96 -5.70 2.97
CA VAL A 52 -6.25 -4.66 3.97
C VAL A 52 -7.64 -4.11 3.67
N PRO A 53 -8.55 -4.04 4.66
CA PRO A 53 -9.89 -3.52 4.46
C PRO A 53 -9.88 -2.10 3.87
N VAL A 54 -10.78 -1.89 2.90
CA VAL A 54 -11.06 -0.58 2.31
C VAL A 54 -12.46 -0.18 2.75
N GLU A 55 -12.56 0.93 3.46
CA GLU A 55 -13.82 1.47 3.96
C GLU A 55 -14.26 2.67 3.12
N ALA A 56 -15.56 2.92 3.01
CA ALA A 56 -16.07 4.17 2.46
C ALA A 56 -15.96 5.31 3.48
N THR A 57 -15.59 6.50 3.02
CA THR A 57 -15.61 7.75 3.79
C THR A 57 -16.04 8.92 2.91
N SER A 58 -16.32 10.08 3.49
CA SER A 58 -16.74 11.29 2.75
C SER A 58 -15.75 11.74 1.68
N GLY A 59 -14.46 11.44 1.86
CA GLY A 59 -13.38 11.74 0.92
C GLY A 59 -13.02 10.62 -0.09
N GLY A 60 -13.78 9.53 -0.12
CA GLY A 60 -13.52 8.38 -0.99
C GLY A 60 -13.18 7.10 -0.22
N ALA A 61 -12.09 6.43 -0.59
CA ALA A 61 -11.64 5.18 -0.01
C ALA A 61 -10.72 5.42 1.20
N LYS A 62 -11.03 4.83 2.34
CA LYS A 62 -10.24 4.88 3.57
C LYS A 62 -9.52 3.56 3.80
N ILE A 63 -8.22 3.63 4.09
CA ILE A 63 -7.37 2.48 4.40
C ILE A 63 -6.64 2.79 5.71
N VAL A 64 -6.73 1.88 6.68
CA VAL A 64 -5.97 1.97 7.92
C VAL A 64 -4.80 1.00 7.85
N ILE A 65 -3.58 1.51 7.99
CA ILE A 65 -2.34 0.72 8.02
C ILE A 65 -1.65 0.85 9.37
N GLY A 66 -0.81 -0.12 9.72
CA GLY A 66 -0.04 -0.04 10.95
C GLY A 66 0.81 -1.26 11.28
N PRO A 67 1.38 -1.30 12.50
CA PRO A 67 2.27 -2.37 12.95
C PRO A 67 1.70 -3.79 12.82
N HIS A 68 0.38 -3.95 12.88
CA HIS A 68 -0.29 -5.23 12.80
C HIS A 68 -0.04 -5.98 11.48
N SER A 69 0.21 -5.26 10.37
CA SER A 69 0.50 -5.85 9.06
C SER A 69 1.92 -6.46 8.98
N ARG A 70 2.81 -6.07 9.90
CA ARG A 70 4.24 -6.46 9.94
C ARG A 70 4.94 -6.23 8.60
N THR A 71 4.69 -5.08 7.99
CA THR A 71 5.31 -4.62 6.75
C THR A 71 5.16 -3.09 6.64
N VAL A 72 6.03 -2.46 5.85
CA VAL A 72 5.92 -1.07 5.41
C VAL A 72 5.49 -0.95 3.95
N TRP A 73 5.31 -2.09 3.27
CA TRP A 73 4.98 -2.14 1.85
C TRP A 73 3.50 -2.48 1.67
N TYR A 74 2.80 -1.64 0.93
CA TYR A 74 1.40 -1.81 0.58
C TYR A 74 1.19 -1.57 -0.92
N GLU A 75 0.29 -2.34 -1.51
CA GLU A 75 -0.18 -2.14 -2.89
C GLU A 75 -1.63 -1.67 -2.86
N VAL A 76 -1.92 -0.55 -3.51
CA VAL A 76 -3.30 -0.07 -3.72
C VAL A 76 -3.63 -0.15 -5.20
N VAL A 77 -4.70 -0.88 -5.54
CA VAL A 77 -5.19 -1.01 -6.90
C VAL A 77 -6.53 -0.32 -7.01
N ILE A 78 -6.66 0.56 -8.01
CA ILE A 78 -7.89 1.28 -8.32
C ILE A 78 -8.32 0.85 -9.73
N ASN A 79 -9.39 0.06 -9.82
CA ASN A 79 -9.89 -0.43 -11.10
C ASN A 79 -10.65 0.69 -11.83
N LYS A 80 -10.59 0.67 -13.17
CA LYS A 80 -11.33 1.59 -14.03
C LYS A 80 -12.83 1.33 -13.97
#